data_AF-G2XG18-F1
#
_entry.id   AF-G2XG18-F1
#
_cell.length_a   1.000
_cell.length_b   1.000
_cell.length_c   1.000
_cell.angle_alpha   90.00
_cell.angle_beta   90.00
_cell.angle_gamma   90.00
#
_symmetry.space_group_name_H-M   'P 1'
#
loop_
_entity.id
_entity.type
_entity.pdbx_description
1 polymer ?
#
loop_
_entity_poly.entity_id
_entity_poly.type
_entity_poly.pdbx_seq_one_letter_code
_entity_poly.pdbx_strand_id
1 'polypeptide(L)'
;MNTLYDADHLKIALGQISTCKSLIESVGRDYVRLLKYGQSLYQCKQLKRAALGRMATLIKRLKDTFLYLEQVRQHLGRLPSIDPNTRTLVICGFPNVGKSSFLKSVSRADVDVQPYAFTTKSLFCGHFDYKYLRFQCIDTPGILDHPLEEMYVCRKPHLGKLKLIFCRSTIEMQSITALAHLRSAVMYFMDLSEQCGYSVEAQINLFASIKPLFSNKLVFLVINKIDITKVEDLDAETQEKLQGLLKSGEVEMLQLSCNTQEGVQDVKNAVCERLIAERVSQKLNAGTTSSGAIGGRLADVMSRIHVATPMGGQTLQTFIPEGVKNLKKYDKTDPERRRLARDVEEEQGGAGVFNVDLRADYILANPEWKYDKIPEIFDGKNVADFIDPDIEAKLAALEEEEEKLEAEGYYDSDEEIDDEEEATVLAQAELIREKQGQIRNEARMKKRLKNQAIIPRKKVPIPLSKMDDALDQLGVDTTDIVSRARSQSRPRGRSLGRSRAGTEDADAMDLDATPRERLRSQSRARSRSQAAVNRREDGVEDEGSRTKAERMAKLGQKKMNRMARQGEADRHTTASLQRHLLAGKRGMGSTRSR
;
A
#
# COMPACT_ATOMS: atom_id res chain seq x y z
N MET A 1 5.38 40.28 20.73
CA MET A 1 5.03 40.80 19.38
C MET A 1 5.03 42.31 19.35
N ASN A 2 4.21 42.99 20.17
CA ASN A 2 4.16 44.45 20.19
C ASN A 2 5.53 45.10 20.50
N THR A 3 6.21 44.61 21.53
CA THR A 3 7.52 45.10 21.98
C THR A 3 8.66 44.88 20.99
N LEU A 4 8.58 43.81 20.18
CA LEU A 4 9.66 43.39 19.28
C LEU A 4 9.51 43.95 17.86
N TYR A 5 8.28 44.02 17.35
CA TYR A 5 8.01 44.26 15.93
C TYR A 5 7.16 45.50 15.66
N ASP A 6 6.68 46.19 16.72
CA ASP A 6 5.64 47.21 16.63
C ASP A 6 4.35 46.66 16.00
N ALA A 7 3.34 46.44 16.83
CA ALA A 7 2.09 45.82 16.38
C ALA A 7 1.41 46.62 15.27
N ASP A 8 1.55 47.95 15.27
CA ASP A 8 0.90 48.80 14.28
C ASP A 8 1.62 48.72 12.94
N HIS A 9 2.95 48.74 12.94
CA HIS A 9 3.73 48.58 11.72
C HIS A 9 3.48 47.22 11.05
N LEU A 10 3.42 46.14 11.84
CA LEU A 10 3.11 44.80 11.34
C LEU A 10 1.69 44.71 10.74
N LYS A 11 0.69 45.30 11.42
CA LYS A 11 -0.69 45.34 10.90
C LYS A 11 -0.80 46.15 9.61
N ILE A 12 -0.12 47.30 9.53
CA ILE A 12 -0.11 48.14 8.32
C ILE A 12 0.51 47.36 7.16
N ALA A 13 1.64 46.68 7.39
CA ALA A 13 2.31 45.86 6.37
C ALA A 13 1.39 44.74 5.82
N LEU A 14 0.73 44.00 6.71
CA LEU A 14 -0.22 42.96 6.30
C LEU A 14 -1.47 43.53 5.61
N GLY A 15 -1.95 44.70 6.04
CA GLY A 15 -3.04 45.42 5.39
C GLY A 15 -2.70 45.86 3.96
N GLN A 16 -1.47 46.32 3.72
CA GLN A 16 -0.98 46.66 2.38
C GLN A 16 -0.96 45.44 1.44
N ILE A 17 -0.61 44.26 1.95
CA ILE A 17 -0.67 43.01 1.17
C ILE A 17 -2.11 42.63 0.85
N SER A 18 -3.01 42.69 1.84
CA SER A 18 -4.43 42.36 1.65
C SER A 18 -5.09 43.28 0.61
N THR A 19 -4.81 44.58 0.66
CA THR A 19 -5.33 45.54 -0.33
C THR A 19 -4.75 45.29 -1.73
N CYS A 20 -3.45 44.97 -1.83
CA CYS A 20 -2.82 44.62 -3.11
C CYS A 20 -3.41 43.35 -3.71
N LYS A 21 -3.68 42.32 -2.91
CA LYS A 21 -4.37 41.10 -3.34
C LYS A 21 -5.71 41.44 -4.00
N SER A 22 -6.56 42.22 -3.32
CA SER A 22 -7.86 42.63 -3.86
C SER A 22 -7.75 43.44 -5.16
N LEU A 23 -6.72 44.29 -5.28
CA LEU A 23 -6.43 45.04 -6.52
C LEU A 23 -5.97 44.14 -7.67
N ILE A 24 -5.17 43.10 -7.40
CA ILE A 24 -4.76 42.13 -8.41
C ILE A 24 -5.98 41.33 -8.90
N GLU A 25 -6.87 40.94 -7.99
CA GLU A 25 -8.12 40.25 -8.34
C GLU A 25 -9.07 41.13 -9.18
N SER A 26 -9.19 42.43 -8.89
CA SER A 26 -9.98 43.35 -9.71
C SER A 26 -9.38 43.54 -11.10
N VAL A 27 -8.07 43.78 -11.19
CA VAL A 27 -7.34 43.88 -12.47
C VAL A 27 -7.52 42.59 -13.27
N GLY A 28 -7.39 41.42 -12.63
CA GLY A 28 -7.62 40.13 -13.27
C GLY A 28 -9.02 40.00 -13.88
N ARG A 29 -10.06 40.32 -13.11
CA ARG A 29 -11.45 40.27 -13.57
C ARG A 29 -11.73 41.24 -14.71
N ASP A 30 -11.26 42.47 -14.62
CA ASP A 30 -11.51 43.51 -15.62
C ASP A 30 -10.82 43.19 -16.95
N TYR A 31 -9.57 42.74 -16.91
CA TYR A 31 -8.84 42.37 -18.12
C TYR A 31 -9.38 41.09 -18.77
N VAL A 32 -9.86 40.11 -18.00
CA VAL A 32 -10.57 38.95 -18.54
C VAL A 32 -11.88 39.37 -19.21
N ARG A 33 -12.61 40.34 -18.64
CA ARG A 33 -13.84 40.89 -19.25
C ARG A 33 -13.54 41.59 -20.58
N LEU A 34 -12.49 42.42 -20.62
CA LEU A 34 -12.07 43.14 -21.84
C LEU A 34 -11.56 42.19 -22.93
N LEU A 35 -10.90 41.09 -22.55
CA LEU A 35 -10.33 40.13 -23.49
C LEU A 35 -11.40 39.42 -24.34
N LYS A 36 -12.64 39.29 -23.83
CA LYS A 36 -13.76 38.67 -24.57
C LYS A 36 -14.12 39.39 -25.87
N TYR A 37 -13.84 40.70 -25.96
CA TYR A 37 -14.14 41.53 -27.12
C TYR A 37 -12.92 41.77 -28.02
N GLY A 38 -11.79 41.08 -27.79
CA GLY A 38 -10.60 41.19 -28.62
C GLY A 38 -10.82 40.60 -30.02
N GLN A 39 -10.68 41.41 -31.07
CA GLN A 39 -10.94 41.00 -32.45
C GLN A 39 -9.68 40.53 -33.19
N SER A 40 -8.49 40.87 -32.68
CA SER A 40 -7.20 40.49 -33.28
C SER A 40 -6.24 39.90 -32.25
N LEU A 41 -5.36 39.01 -32.72
CA LEU A 41 -4.30 38.43 -31.88
C LEU A 41 -3.40 39.51 -31.26
N TYR A 42 -3.11 40.58 -32.02
CA TYR A 42 -2.30 41.70 -31.55
C TYR A 42 -2.96 42.43 -30.39
N GLN A 43 -4.26 42.72 -30.49
CA GLN A 43 -5.03 43.36 -29.42
C GLN A 43 -5.09 42.49 -28.15
N CYS A 44 -5.32 41.18 -28.30
CA CYS A 44 -5.29 40.24 -27.17
C CYS A 44 -3.91 40.18 -26.50
N LYS A 45 -2.83 40.19 -27.29
CA LYS A 45 -1.45 40.24 -26.77
C LYS A 45 -1.17 41.53 -26.00
N GLN A 46 -1.64 42.67 -26.49
CA GLN A 46 -1.49 43.96 -25.79
C GLN A 46 -2.26 43.98 -24.47
N LEU A 47 -3.51 43.51 -24.44
CA LEU A 47 -4.31 43.41 -23.20
C LEU A 47 -3.65 42.51 -22.17
N LYS A 48 -3.12 41.34 -22.58
CA LYS A 48 -2.35 40.45 -21.70
C LYS A 48 -1.13 41.16 -21.11
N ARG A 49 -0.32 41.82 -21.95
CA ARG A 49 0.88 42.54 -21.48
C ARG A 49 0.53 43.67 -20.50
N ALA A 50 -0.54 44.41 -20.79
CA ALA A 50 -0.99 45.50 -19.93
C ALA A 50 -1.50 44.97 -18.57
N ALA A 51 -2.26 43.88 -18.54
CA ALA A 51 -2.72 43.24 -17.30
C ALA A 51 -1.56 42.80 -16.42
N LEU A 52 -0.61 42.03 -16.98
CA LEU A 52 0.58 41.57 -16.28
C LEU A 52 1.46 42.74 -15.82
N GLY A 53 1.57 43.79 -16.65
CA GLY A 53 2.27 45.02 -16.28
C GLY A 53 1.65 45.70 -15.07
N ARG A 54 0.32 45.88 -15.03
CA ARG A 54 -0.37 46.46 -13.86
C ARG A 54 -0.17 45.62 -12.59
N MET A 55 -0.30 44.29 -12.70
CA MET A 55 -0.04 43.39 -11.58
C MET A 55 1.40 43.50 -11.07
N ALA A 56 2.38 43.52 -11.98
CA ALA A 56 3.78 43.68 -11.64
C ALA A 56 4.08 45.03 -10.97
N THR A 57 3.46 46.12 -11.42
CA THR A 57 3.60 47.44 -10.78
C THR A 57 3.05 47.47 -9.36
N LEU A 58 1.90 46.83 -9.13
CA LEU A 58 1.32 46.69 -7.79
C LEU A 58 2.24 45.91 -6.84
N ILE A 59 2.84 44.81 -7.32
CA ILE A 59 3.79 44.00 -6.55
C ILE A 59 5.08 44.80 -6.28
N LYS A 60 5.62 45.51 -7.27
CA LYS A 60 6.85 46.32 -7.11
C LYS A 60 6.71 47.40 -6.04
N ARG A 61 5.50 47.96 -5.86
CA ARG A 61 5.21 48.95 -4.81
C ARG A 61 5.33 48.39 -3.39
N LEU A 62 5.21 47.06 -3.21
CA LEU A 62 5.28 46.38 -1.90
C LEU A 62 6.70 45.94 -1.51
N LYS A 63 7.74 46.37 -2.23
CA LYS A 63 9.13 45.94 -2.00
C LYS A 63 9.56 46.07 -0.53
N ASP A 64 9.36 47.24 0.07
CA ASP A 64 9.81 47.52 1.44
C ASP A 64 8.99 46.73 2.48
N THR A 65 7.69 46.55 2.22
CA THR A 65 6.78 45.74 3.04
C THR A 65 7.22 44.28 3.07
N PHE A 66 7.59 43.70 1.92
CA PHE A 66 8.08 42.33 1.85
C PHE A 66 9.45 42.17 2.53
N LEU A 67 10.34 43.16 2.39
CA LEU A 67 11.63 43.14 3.08
C LEU A 67 11.43 43.11 4.60
N TYR A 68 10.56 43.98 5.12
CA TYR A 68 10.23 44.02 6.56
C TYR A 68 9.61 42.70 7.03
N LEU A 69 8.60 42.17 6.32
CA LEU A 69 7.94 40.92 6.71
C LEU A 69 8.88 39.72 6.66
N GLU A 70 9.82 39.68 5.73
CA GLU A 70 10.83 38.61 5.67
C GLU A 70 11.79 38.70 6.86
N GLN A 71 12.22 39.90 7.26
CA GLN A 71 13.00 40.09 8.49
C GLN A 71 12.24 39.63 9.73
N VAL A 72 10.95 40.00 9.83
CA VAL A 72 10.07 39.56 10.93
C VAL A 72 9.94 38.03 10.93
N ARG A 73 9.71 37.41 9.76
CA ARG A 73 9.57 35.95 9.61
C ARG A 73 10.82 35.20 10.06
N GLN A 74 12.00 35.65 9.63
CA GLN A 74 13.28 35.05 10.01
C GLN A 74 13.53 35.13 11.51
N HIS A 75 13.19 36.27 12.14
CA HIS A 75 13.32 36.41 13.58
C HIS A 75 12.27 35.59 14.35
N LEU A 76 11.01 35.59 13.90
CA LEU A 76 9.91 34.87 14.55
C LEU A 76 10.16 33.35 14.56
N GLY A 77 10.74 32.81 13.49
CA GLY A 77 11.10 31.38 13.41
C GLY A 77 12.18 30.95 14.41
N ARG A 78 12.95 31.89 14.97
CA ARG A 78 13.96 31.62 15.99
C ARG A 78 13.45 31.78 17.42
N LEU A 79 12.25 32.35 17.61
CA LEU A 79 11.71 32.54 18.95
C LEU A 79 11.37 31.19 19.60
N PRO A 80 11.62 31.02 20.91
CA PRO A 80 11.25 29.80 21.60
C PRO A 80 9.73 29.65 21.68
N SER A 81 9.27 28.40 21.61
CA SER A 81 7.87 28.07 21.88
C SER A 81 7.62 28.06 23.37
N ILE A 82 6.79 28.98 23.85
CA ILE A 82 6.42 29.11 25.27
C ILE A 82 4.92 28.96 25.38
N ASP A 83 4.47 28.07 26.27
CA ASP A 83 3.04 27.91 26.57
C ASP A 83 2.72 28.63 27.90
N PRO A 84 1.95 29.74 27.88
CA PRO A 84 1.67 30.53 29.07
C PRO A 84 0.80 29.80 30.10
N ASN A 85 0.06 28.76 29.70
CA ASN A 85 -0.83 28.03 30.60
C ASN A 85 -0.11 26.91 31.35
N THR A 86 1.03 26.44 30.82
CA THR A 86 1.82 25.38 31.43
C THR A 86 2.53 25.86 32.69
N ARG A 87 3.12 24.89 33.41
CA ARG A 87 3.90 25.13 34.62
C ARG A 87 5.23 25.74 34.21
N THR A 88 5.37 27.03 34.49
CA THR A 88 6.51 27.84 34.12
C THR A 88 7.24 28.28 35.38
N LEU A 89 8.57 28.23 35.34
CA LEU A 89 9.47 28.83 36.30
C LEU A 89 10.16 29.98 35.59
N VAL A 90 10.06 31.18 36.13
CA VAL A 90 10.74 32.36 35.57
C VAL A 90 11.91 32.71 36.47
N ILE A 91 13.11 32.72 35.91
CA ILE A 91 14.34 33.08 36.62
C ILE A 91 14.61 34.57 36.40
N CYS A 92 14.69 35.34 37.47
CA CYS A 92 14.90 36.78 37.49
C CYS A 92 16.05 37.16 38.43
N GLY A 93 16.67 38.33 38.24
CA GLY A 93 17.77 38.82 39.08
C GLY A 93 18.74 39.71 38.30
N PHE A 94 19.76 40.24 38.98
CA PHE A 94 20.81 41.08 38.39
C PHE A 94 21.64 40.34 37.32
N PRO A 95 22.26 41.03 36.36
CA PRO A 95 23.28 40.40 35.50
C PRO A 95 24.37 39.73 36.36
N ASN A 96 25.03 38.71 35.80
CA ASN A 96 26.15 37.99 36.44
C ASN A 96 25.88 37.23 37.76
N VAL A 97 24.65 37.22 38.29
CA VAL A 97 24.30 36.43 39.50
C VAL A 97 24.23 34.91 39.27
N GLY A 98 24.40 34.43 38.03
CA GLY A 98 24.41 32.99 37.70
C GLY A 98 23.08 32.38 37.24
N LYS A 99 22.11 33.20 36.78
CA LYS A 99 20.80 32.76 36.25
C LYS A 99 20.92 31.73 35.11
N SER A 100 21.72 32.06 34.09
CA SER A 100 21.90 31.21 32.92
C SER A 100 22.67 29.92 33.25
N SER A 101 23.60 29.98 34.22
CA SER A 101 24.29 28.80 34.76
C SER A 101 23.34 27.85 35.46
N PHE A 102 22.37 28.38 36.23
CA PHE A 102 21.32 27.57 36.84
C PHE A 102 20.43 26.92 35.78
N LEU A 103 20.00 27.65 34.75
CA LEU A 103 19.21 27.09 33.65
C LEU A 103 19.94 25.94 32.94
N LYS A 104 21.25 26.08 32.71
CA LYS A 104 22.12 25.06 32.11
C LYS A 104 22.30 23.83 33.00
N SER A 105 22.29 24.01 34.32
CA SER A 105 22.43 22.91 35.28
C SER A 105 21.12 22.12 35.45
N VAL A 106 19.97 22.80 35.39
CA VAL A 106 18.65 22.19 35.61
C VAL A 106 18.06 21.60 34.32
N SER A 107 18.40 22.15 33.16
CA SER A 107 17.81 21.77 31.88
C SER A 107 18.87 21.50 30.81
N ARG A 108 18.47 20.86 29.71
CA ARG A 108 19.35 20.64 28.55
C ARG A 108 19.47 21.88 27.63
N ALA A 109 19.05 23.05 28.10
CA ALA A 109 19.16 24.27 27.31
C ALA A 109 20.63 24.68 27.19
N ASP A 110 21.08 24.93 25.96
CA ASP A 110 22.41 25.44 25.70
C ASP A 110 22.36 26.97 25.71
N VAL A 111 22.85 27.56 26.80
CA VAL A 111 22.90 29.01 27.01
C VAL A 111 24.34 29.40 27.28
N ASP A 112 24.79 30.46 26.62
CA ASP A 112 26.13 31.02 26.79
C ASP A 112 26.25 31.71 28.14
N VAL A 113 27.19 31.23 28.95
CA VAL A 113 27.54 31.84 30.25
C VAL A 113 28.86 32.57 30.07
N GLN A 114 28.82 33.89 30.20
CA GLN A 114 30.00 34.75 30.15
C GLN A 114 29.95 35.74 31.33
N PRO A 115 31.11 36.27 31.80
CA PRO A 115 31.17 37.09 33.03
C PRO A 115 30.77 38.56 32.82
N TYR A 116 30.28 38.96 31.65
CA TYR A 116 29.85 40.32 31.35
C TYR A 116 28.31 40.43 31.33
N ALA A 117 27.77 41.62 31.63
CA ALA A 117 26.33 41.85 31.60
C ALA A 117 25.73 41.72 30.19
N PHE A 118 24.42 41.46 30.11
CA PHE A 118 23.66 41.31 28.85
C PHE A 118 24.10 40.16 27.94
N THR A 119 24.60 39.07 28.53
CA THR A 119 24.83 37.78 27.83
C THR A 119 23.57 37.27 27.13
N THR A 120 22.43 37.34 27.81
CA THR A 120 21.13 37.00 27.25
C THR A 120 20.41 38.28 26.79
N LYS A 121 20.09 38.38 25.50
CA LYS A 121 19.32 39.50 24.91
C LYS A 121 17.86 39.14 24.61
N SER A 122 17.54 37.85 24.73
CA SER A 122 16.22 37.26 24.49
C SER A 122 15.90 36.29 25.61
N LEU A 123 14.61 36.03 25.80
CA LEU A 123 14.14 34.97 26.70
C LEU A 123 14.63 33.61 26.20
N PHE A 124 15.32 32.85 27.05
CA PHE A 124 15.68 31.47 26.77
C PHE A 124 14.73 30.54 27.52
N CYS A 125 14.32 29.46 26.89
CA CYS A 125 13.45 28.46 27.50
C CYS A 125 14.20 27.12 27.58
N GLY A 126 14.25 26.55 28.78
CA GLY A 126 14.67 25.19 29.05
C GLY A 126 13.49 24.33 29.49
N HIS A 127 13.57 23.04 29.19
CA HIS A 127 12.59 22.05 29.67
C HIS A 127 13.27 21.08 30.60
N PHE A 128 12.55 20.68 31.64
CA PHE A 128 12.96 19.60 32.52
C PHE A 128 11.73 18.84 33.01
N ASP A 129 11.95 17.62 33.45
CA ASP A 129 10.90 16.77 34.01
C ASP A 129 11.04 16.69 35.54
N TYR A 130 9.89 16.72 36.22
CA TYR A 130 9.77 16.56 37.67
C TYR A 130 8.42 15.92 38.01
N LYS A 131 8.41 14.86 38.86
CA LYS A 131 7.20 14.06 39.18
C LYS A 131 6.38 13.66 37.94
N TYR A 132 7.05 13.20 36.88
CA TYR A 132 6.45 12.84 35.59
C TYR A 132 5.68 13.97 34.88
N LEU A 133 5.89 15.22 35.32
CA LEU A 133 5.33 16.41 34.69
C LEU A 133 6.45 17.20 34.03
N ARG A 134 6.16 17.72 32.84
CA ARG A 134 7.06 18.61 32.12
C ARG A 134 6.90 20.04 32.61
N PHE A 135 8.02 20.63 33.00
CA PHE A 135 8.12 22.03 33.39
C PHE A 135 8.89 22.83 32.34
N GLN A 136 8.56 24.11 32.26
CA GLN A 136 9.26 25.08 31.44
C GLN A 136 10.01 26.02 32.38
N CYS A 137 11.30 26.21 32.13
CA CYS A 137 12.12 27.17 32.83
C CYS A 137 12.47 28.28 31.85
N ILE A 138 12.24 29.53 32.22
CA ILE A 138 12.46 30.69 31.35
C ILE A 138 13.49 31.57 32.02
N ASP A 139 14.63 31.73 31.37
CA ASP A 139 15.64 32.71 31.78
C ASP A 139 15.27 34.07 31.22
N THR A 140 15.20 35.06 32.12
CA THR A 140 14.94 36.44 31.74
C THR A 140 16.25 37.21 31.63
N PRO A 141 16.44 38.01 30.57
CA PRO A 141 17.57 38.93 30.54
C PRO A 141 17.49 39.84 31.78
N GLY A 142 18.66 40.14 32.36
CA GLY A 142 18.81 40.88 33.62
C GLY A 142 17.89 42.10 33.62
N ILE A 143 16.89 42.08 34.50
CA ILE A 143 15.67 42.87 34.28
C ILE A 143 15.93 44.35 34.53
N LEU A 144 16.78 44.74 35.48
CA LEU A 144 16.84 46.13 35.95
C LEU A 144 18.17 46.43 36.65
N ASP A 145 19.03 47.23 36.03
CA ASP A 145 20.14 47.89 36.73
C ASP A 145 19.71 49.28 37.27
N HIS A 146 18.47 49.69 36.98
CA HIS A 146 17.91 51.02 37.25
C HIS A 146 16.48 50.94 37.78
N PRO A 147 16.07 51.82 38.71
CA PRO A 147 14.70 51.87 39.21
C PRO A 147 13.68 52.11 38.09
N LEU A 148 12.44 51.61 38.27
CA LEU A 148 11.36 51.55 37.27
C LEU A 148 11.02 52.87 36.54
N GLU A 149 11.50 54.00 37.06
CA GLU A 149 11.23 55.37 36.63
C GLU A 149 12.35 56.03 35.81
N GLU A 150 13.54 55.41 35.67
CA GLU A 150 14.68 56.08 35.04
C GLU A 150 14.56 56.15 33.50
N MET A 151 14.47 57.38 33.00
CA MET A 151 14.05 57.75 31.65
C MET A 151 15.28 57.96 30.75
N TYR A 152 15.60 57.01 29.87
CA TYR A 152 16.61 57.27 28.84
C TYR A 152 16.07 58.24 27.78
N VAL A 153 16.65 59.45 27.75
CA VAL A 153 16.47 60.41 26.65
C VAL A 153 17.22 59.91 25.43
N CYS A 154 16.56 59.10 24.60
CA CYS A 154 17.13 58.68 23.32
C CYS A 154 16.98 59.81 22.30
N ARG A 155 18.04 60.62 22.09
CA ARG A 155 18.11 61.56 20.95
C ARG A 155 18.15 60.76 19.64
N LYS A 156 17.03 60.63 18.93
CA LYS A 156 17.05 60.23 17.52
C LYS A 156 17.40 61.47 16.66
N PRO A 157 18.50 61.46 15.86
CA PRO A 157 18.97 62.66 15.15
C PRO A 157 18.20 63.02 13.86
N HIS A 158 16.96 62.55 13.65
CA HIS A 158 16.33 62.72 12.33
C HIS A 158 14.85 63.04 12.24
N LEU A 159 14.19 63.44 13.33
CA LEU A 159 12.84 63.99 13.24
C LEU A 159 12.71 65.11 14.29
N GLY A 160 12.55 66.35 13.83
CA GLY A 160 12.42 67.56 14.65
C GLY A 160 11.12 67.64 15.47
N LYS A 161 10.72 66.55 16.13
CA LYS A 161 9.65 66.51 17.12
C LYS A 161 10.18 65.80 18.36
N LEU A 162 10.39 66.57 19.42
CA LEU A 162 10.72 66.10 20.75
C LEU A 162 9.49 65.37 21.31
N LYS A 163 9.30 64.10 20.95
CA LYS A 163 8.29 63.25 21.57
C LYS A 163 8.96 62.58 22.76
N LEU A 164 8.53 62.95 23.97
CA LEU A 164 8.83 62.21 25.19
C LEU A 164 8.25 60.79 24.98
N ILE A 165 9.10 59.84 24.65
CA ILE A 165 8.72 58.43 24.51
C ILE A 165 9.38 57.73 25.69
N PHE A 166 8.57 57.03 26.49
CA PHE A 166 9.02 56.04 27.47
C PHE A 166 9.91 55.01 26.75
N CYS A 167 11.22 55.23 26.72
CA CYS A 167 12.18 54.33 26.07
C CYS A 167 12.75 53.38 27.12
N ARG A 168 11.96 52.36 27.50
CA ARG A 168 12.54 51.13 28.06
C ARG A 168 13.23 50.36 26.94
N SER A 169 14.30 49.65 27.24
CA SER A 169 14.94 48.79 26.24
C SER A 169 13.95 47.71 25.78
N THR A 170 13.98 47.35 24.51
CA THR A 170 13.12 46.28 23.96
C THR A 170 13.39 44.93 24.63
N ILE A 171 14.57 44.77 25.24
CA ILE A 171 15.01 43.60 25.98
C ILE A 171 14.32 43.54 27.35
N GLU A 172 14.33 44.64 28.11
CA GLU A 172 13.69 44.73 29.44
C GLU A 172 12.18 44.57 29.36
N MET A 173 11.56 45.17 28.33
CA MET A 173 10.12 45.04 28.11
C MET A 173 9.71 43.59 27.80
N GLN A 174 10.59 42.76 27.25
CA GLN A 174 10.31 41.32 27.09
C GLN A 174 10.27 40.61 28.43
N SER A 175 11.23 40.87 29.32
CA SER A 175 11.24 40.32 30.68
C SER A 175 9.99 40.71 31.47
N ILE A 176 9.59 41.99 31.41
CA ILE A 176 8.38 42.49 32.08
C ILE A 176 7.12 41.84 31.48
N THR A 177 7.07 41.69 30.15
CA THR A 177 5.92 41.04 29.48
C THR A 177 5.82 39.56 29.89
N ALA A 178 6.95 38.85 29.96
CA ALA A 178 7.00 37.48 30.45
C ALA A 178 6.54 37.41 31.92
N LEU A 179 7.10 38.26 32.78
CA LEU A 179 6.72 38.34 34.19
C LEU A 179 5.27 38.75 34.40
N ALA A 180 4.65 39.54 33.54
CA ALA A 180 3.24 39.93 33.71
C ALA A 180 2.31 38.79 33.29
N HIS A 181 2.49 38.23 32.09
CA HIS A 181 1.51 37.33 31.48
C HIS A 181 1.70 35.84 31.80
N LEU A 182 2.89 35.41 32.24
CA LEU A 182 3.12 34.01 32.57
C LEU A 182 2.56 33.66 33.94
N ARG A 183 1.80 32.56 34.03
CA ARG A 183 1.36 31.99 35.30
C ARG A 183 2.45 31.09 35.87
N SER A 184 3.48 31.72 36.42
CA SER A 184 4.72 31.08 36.80
C SER A 184 5.02 31.24 38.29
N ALA A 185 5.85 30.34 38.82
CA ALA A 185 6.63 30.65 40.01
C ALA A 185 7.85 31.50 39.59
N VAL A 186 8.11 32.56 40.33
CA VAL A 186 9.23 33.48 40.07
C VAL A 186 10.36 33.14 41.03
N MET A 187 11.55 32.90 40.48
CA MET A 187 12.78 32.68 41.23
C MET A 187 13.64 33.93 41.09
N TYR A 188 13.80 34.67 42.17
CA TYR A 188 14.66 35.85 42.21
C TYR A 188 16.04 35.44 42.73
N PHE A 189 17.03 35.46 41.84
CA PHE A 189 18.42 35.14 42.15
C PHE A 189 19.13 36.37 42.71
N MET A 190 19.76 36.17 43.87
CA MET A 190 20.55 37.13 44.60
C MET A 190 21.95 36.56 44.82
N ASP A 191 22.97 37.42 44.75
CA ASP A 191 24.38 37.08 44.98
C ASP A 191 24.89 37.88 46.19
N LEU A 192 25.29 37.17 47.25
CA LEU A 192 25.82 37.77 48.48
C LEU A 192 27.32 38.07 48.42
N SER A 193 28.02 37.63 47.37
CA SER A 193 29.47 37.77 47.24
C SER A 193 29.92 39.09 46.60
N GLU A 194 28.97 39.95 46.19
CA GLU A 194 29.19 41.21 45.45
C GLU A 194 29.95 41.09 44.12
N GLN A 195 30.32 39.88 43.70
CA GLN A 195 31.02 39.61 42.43
C GLN A 195 30.19 39.97 41.19
N CYS A 196 28.87 40.12 41.33
CA CYS A 196 28.01 40.56 40.25
C CYS A 196 28.22 42.04 39.86
N GLY A 197 28.99 42.81 40.64
CA GLY A 197 29.27 44.23 40.39
C GLY A 197 28.23 45.18 40.99
N TYR A 198 27.33 44.66 41.84
CA TYR A 198 26.27 45.41 42.52
C TYR A 198 26.24 45.03 44.00
N SER A 199 25.98 46.01 44.88
CA SER A 199 25.87 45.77 46.32
C SER A 199 24.60 44.99 46.67
N VAL A 200 24.62 44.31 47.82
CA VAL A 200 23.45 43.56 48.33
C VAL A 200 22.24 44.48 48.54
N GLU A 201 22.46 45.73 48.94
CA GLU A 201 21.40 46.71 49.12
C GLU A 201 20.67 47.06 47.82
N ALA A 202 21.42 47.21 46.72
CA ALA A 202 20.82 47.46 45.40
C ALA A 202 19.94 46.28 44.97
N GLN A 203 20.35 45.04 45.31
CA GLN A 203 19.58 43.84 45.03
C GLN A 203 18.25 43.82 45.81
N ILE A 204 18.28 44.18 47.09
CA ILE A 204 17.10 44.28 47.94
C ILE A 204 16.15 45.38 47.47
N ASN A 205 16.67 46.56 47.12
CA ASN A 205 15.87 47.67 46.60
C ASN A 205 15.18 47.30 45.29
N LEU A 206 15.87 46.55 44.43
CA LEU A 206 15.27 46.08 43.20
C LEU A 206 14.12 45.11 43.47
N PHE A 207 14.34 44.14 44.35
CA PHE A 207 13.29 43.20 44.76
C PHE A 207 12.04 43.92 45.29
N ALA A 208 12.22 44.97 46.11
CA ALA A 208 11.12 45.81 46.59
C ALA A 208 10.39 46.53 45.45
N SER A 209 11.12 47.03 44.45
CA SER A 209 10.54 47.73 43.29
C SER A 209 9.69 46.83 42.40
N ILE A 210 10.09 45.56 42.22
CA ILE A 210 9.39 44.59 41.37
C ILE A 210 8.31 43.80 42.11
N LYS A 211 8.29 43.86 43.44
CA LYS A 211 7.29 43.19 44.29
C LYS A 211 5.83 43.36 43.82
N PRO A 212 5.37 44.54 43.34
CA PRO A 212 4.00 44.69 42.84
C PRO A 212 3.67 43.79 41.64
N LEU A 213 4.66 43.46 40.80
CA LEU A 213 4.50 42.58 39.63
C LEU A 213 4.30 41.10 40.02
N PHE A 214 4.59 40.76 41.28
CA PHE A 214 4.47 39.40 41.81
C PHE A 214 3.13 39.10 42.46
N SER A 215 2.18 40.04 42.42
CA SER A 215 0.83 39.79 42.92
C SER A 215 0.21 38.54 42.26
N ASN A 216 -0.30 37.64 43.10
CA ASN A 216 -0.85 36.32 42.72
C ASN A 216 0.18 35.33 42.14
N LYS A 217 1.47 35.46 42.47
CA LYS A 217 2.54 34.51 42.06
C LYS A 217 3.38 34.09 43.25
N LEU A 218 3.86 32.85 43.22
CA LEU A 218 4.84 32.36 44.18
C LEU A 218 6.21 32.98 43.89
N VAL A 219 6.84 33.54 44.92
CA VAL A 219 8.15 34.16 44.83
C VAL A 219 9.14 33.40 45.70
N PHE A 220 10.24 32.97 45.09
CA PHE A 220 11.35 32.32 45.78
C PHE A 220 12.57 33.23 45.71
N LEU A 221 13.12 33.56 46.86
CA LEU A 221 14.40 34.24 46.97
C LEU A 221 15.51 33.18 46.97
N VAL A 222 16.34 33.18 45.93
CA VAL A 222 17.36 32.17 45.71
C VAL A 222 18.73 32.82 45.84
N ILE A 223 19.47 32.43 46.87
CA ILE A 223 20.82 32.89 47.11
C ILE A 223 21.78 31.98 46.36
N ASN A 224 22.51 32.53 45.41
CA ASN A 224 23.52 31.81 44.65
C ASN A 224 24.93 32.10 45.21
N LYS A 225 25.90 31.23 44.87
CA LYS A 225 27.33 31.32 45.24
C LYS A 225 27.64 31.16 46.73
N ILE A 226 26.94 30.23 47.40
CA ILE A 226 27.21 29.85 48.81
C ILE A 226 28.67 29.41 49.03
N ASP A 227 29.34 28.92 47.98
CA ASP A 227 30.73 28.48 48.03
C ASP A 227 31.71 29.59 48.44
N ILE A 228 31.33 30.87 48.28
CA ILE A 228 32.17 32.01 48.62
C ILE A 228 31.70 32.66 49.93
N THR A 229 30.43 33.05 50.01
CA THR A 229 29.84 33.67 51.20
C THR A 229 28.54 32.99 51.60
N LYS A 230 28.44 32.59 52.86
CA LYS A 230 27.20 32.04 53.43
C LYS A 230 26.34 33.16 54.01
N VAL A 231 25.05 32.86 54.20
CA VAL A 231 24.12 33.80 54.83
C VAL A 231 24.53 34.15 56.27
N GLU A 232 25.21 33.22 56.95
CA GLU A 232 25.69 33.38 58.32
C GLU A 232 26.85 34.38 58.43
N ASP A 233 27.62 34.56 57.37
CA ASP A 233 28.83 35.41 57.33
C ASP A 233 28.52 36.89 57.03
N LEU A 234 27.23 37.25 56.87
CA LEU A 234 26.78 38.59 56.49
C LEU A 234 26.62 39.52 57.71
N ASP A 235 26.76 40.83 57.46
CA ASP A 235 26.54 41.87 58.48
C ASP A 235 25.12 41.81 59.06
N ALA A 236 24.98 42.02 60.37
CA ALA A 236 23.69 41.98 61.07
C ALA A 236 22.63 42.92 60.43
N GLU A 237 23.03 44.09 59.93
CA GLU A 237 22.12 45.04 59.26
C GLU A 237 21.54 44.47 57.95
N THR A 238 22.35 43.75 57.17
CA THR A 238 21.90 43.16 55.90
C THR A 238 21.05 41.91 56.15
N GLN A 239 21.38 41.12 57.19
CA GLN A 239 20.54 40.02 57.64
C GLN A 239 19.15 40.50 58.10
N GLU A 240 19.07 41.62 58.83
CA GLU A 240 17.78 42.21 59.22
C GLU A 240 16.96 42.63 57.99
N LYS A 241 17.59 43.25 56.98
CA LYS A 241 16.91 43.62 55.72
C LYS A 241 16.39 42.37 54.97
N LEU A 242 17.18 41.30 54.91
CA LEU A 242 16.77 40.03 54.30
C LEU A 242 15.63 39.34 55.07
N GLN A 243 15.71 39.31 56.40
CA GLN A 243 14.61 38.81 57.24
C GLN A 243 13.36 39.68 57.11
N GLY A 244 13.51 40.99 56.91
CA GLY A 244 12.42 41.91 56.60
C GLY A 244 11.64 41.52 55.34
N LEU A 245 12.32 41.02 54.31
CA LEU A 245 11.67 40.50 53.10
C LEU A 245 10.89 39.21 53.37
N LEU A 246 11.44 38.31 54.20
CA LEU A 246 10.85 37.02 54.57
C LEU A 246 9.58 37.15 55.43
N LYS A 247 9.51 38.14 56.33
CA LYS A 247 8.36 38.34 57.24
C LYS A 247 7.02 38.53 56.54
N SER A 248 7.02 38.85 55.24
CA SER A 248 5.79 38.94 54.45
C SER A 248 5.09 37.60 54.21
N GLY A 249 5.69 36.45 54.58
CA GLY A 249 5.04 35.12 54.57
C GLY A 249 4.83 34.52 53.18
N GLU A 250 4.95 35.32 52.12
CA GLU A 250 4.79 34.92 50.72
C GLU A 250 6.11 34.51 50.04
N VAL A 251 7.25 34.77 50.69
CA VAL A 251 8.59 34.59 50.12
C VAL A 251 9.38 33.54 50.91
N GLU A 252 9.86 32.52 50.22
CA GLU A 252 10.76 31.52 50.79
C GLU A 252 12.19 31.76 50.33
N MET A 253 13.14 31.70 51.27
CA MET A 253 14.57 31.77 50.96
C MET A 253 15.14 30.37 50.77
N LEU A 254 15.86 30.19 49.68
CA LEU A 254 16.58 28.97 49.33
C LEU A 254 18.02 29.33 48.98
N GLN A 255 18.95 28.42 49.23
CA GLN A 255 20.36 28.62 48.93
C GLN A 255 20.78 27.58 47.89
N LEU A 256 21.58 27.96 46.89
CA LEU A 256 22.26 27.04 45.98
C LEU A 256 23.66 27.50 45.59
N SER A 257 24.52 26.57 45.16
CA SER A 257 25.72 26.90 44.38
C SER A 257 25.71 26.16 43.04
N CYS A 258 25.79 26.93 41.95
CA CYS A 258 25.86 26.37 40.60
C CYS A 258 27.23 25.74 40.27
N ASN A 259 28.29 26.10 41.01
CA ASN A 259 29.64 25.59 40.76
C ASN A 259 29.84 24.20 41.39
N THR A 260 29.44 24.03 42.65
CA THR A 260 29.51 22.74 43.36
C THR A 260 28.31 21.83 43.08
N GLN A 261 27.27 22.35 42.38
CA GLN A 261 25.96 21.72 42.16
C GLN A 261 25.18 21.40 43.44
N GLU A 262 25.62 21.94 44.57
CA GLU A 262 24.95 21.78 45.86
C GLU A 262 23.67 22.63 45.92
N GLY A 263 22.58 22.05 46.41
CA GLY A 263 21.28 22.72 46.55
C GLY A 263 20.49 22.97 45.26
N VAL A 264 21.09 22.78 44.07
CA VAL A 264 20.40 23.02 42.78
C VAL A 264 19.15 22.15 42.62
N GLN A 265 19.23 20.87 42.99
CA GLN A 265 18.08 19.96 42.93
C GLN A 265 17.05 20.27 44.00
N ASP A 266 17.47 20.66 45.20
CA ASP A 266 16.57 20.96 46.31
C ASP A 266 15.73 22.20 46.00
N VAL A 267 16.36 23.26 45.46
CA VAL A 267 15.66 24.45 45.00
C VAL A 267 14.66 24.10 43.90
N LYS A 268 15.09 23.33 42.90
CA LYS A 268 14.20 22.86 41.84
C LYS A 268 12.98 22.13 42.41
N ASN A 269 13.19 21.21 43.35
CA ASN A 269 12.14 20.39 43.93
C ASN A 269 11.16 21.23 44.75
N ALA A 270 11.66 22.08 45.66
CA ALA A 270 10.84 22.93 46.52
C ALA A 270 9.94 23.87 45.70
N VAL A 271 10.50 24.54 44.69
CA VAL A 271 9.76 25.43 43.80
C VAL A 271 8.69 24.67 43.02
N CYS A 272 9.02 23.48 42.49
CA CYS A 272 8.06 22.68 41.72
C CYS A 272 6.92 22.14 42.60
N GLU A 273 7.19 21.70 43.82
CA GLU A 273 6.17 21.19 44.73
C GLU A 273 5.18 22.26 45.13
N ARG A 274 5.66 23.44 45.48
CA ARG A 274 4.81 24.59 45.81
C ARG A 274 3.96 25.03 44.62
N LEU A 275 4.55 25.11 43.42
CA LEU A 275 3.80 25.42 42.21
C LEU A 275 2.74 24.35 41.90
N ILE A 276 3.02 23.07 42.13
CA ILE A 276 2.02 22.00 41.97
C ILE A 276 0.90 22.16 43.00
N ALA A 277 1.22 22.39 44.27
CA ALA A 277 0.23 22.55 45.33
C ALA A 277 -0.75 23.70 45.04
N GLU A 278 -0.24 24.85 44.60
CA GLU A 278 -1.06 25.99 44.19
C GLU A 278 -1.90 25.68 42.93
N ARG A 279 -1.32 25.02 41.92
CA ARG A 279 -2.08 24.65 40.71
C ARG A 279 -3.16 23.61 41.01
N VAL A 280 -2.95 22.74 41.98
CA VAL A 280 -3.97 21.78 42.45
C VAL A 280 -5.07 22.52 43.20
N SER A 281 -4.73 23.45 44.11
CA SER A 281 -5.74 24.24 44.84
C SER A 281 -6.59 25.09 43.90
N GLN A 282 -5.97 25.75 42.90
CA GLN A 282 -6.69 26.50 41.87
C GLN A 282 -7.61 25.59 41.04
N LYS A 283 -7.19 24.36 40.72
CA LYS A 283 -8.01 23.39 39.99
C LYS A 283 -9.18 22.86 40.83
N LEU A 284 -8.98 22.63 42.13
CA LEU A 284 -10.05 22.25 43.04
C LEU A 284 -11.07 23.39 43.13
N ASN A 285 -10.62 24.61 43.39
CA ASN A 285 -11.49 25.80 43.47
C ASN A 285 -12.26 26.05 42.17
N ALA A 286 -11.63 25.89 41.01
CA ALA A 286 -12.30 26.03 39.72
C ALA A 286 -13.25 24.88 39.38
N GLY A 287 -13.03 23.70 39.99
CA GLY A 287 -13.84 22.50 39.80
C GLY A 287 -14.99 22.36 40.80
N THR A 288 -14.98 23.11 41.89
CA THR A 288 -16.06 23.14 42.89
C THR A 288 -17.03 24.27 42.59
N THR A 289 -18.32 23.95 42.45
CA THR A 289 -19.39 24.95 42.38
C THR A 289 -19.56 25.62 43.75
N SER A 290 -20.15 26.81 43.82
CA SER A 290 -20.44 27.51 45.09
C SER A 290 -21.30 26.69 46.08
N SER A 291 -22.02 25.69 45.59
CA SER A 291 -22.79 24.71 46.36
C SER A 291 -21.97 23.51 46.87
N GLY A 292 -20.65 23.48 46.65
CA GLY A 292 -19.78 22.35 47.01
C GLY A 292 -19.87 21.15 46.08
N ALA A 293 -20.74 21.18 45.06
CA ALA A 293 -20.85 20.12 44.07
C ALA A 293 -19.63 20.12 43.13
N ILE A 294 -19.03 18.95 42.95
CA ILE A 294 -17.89 18.71 42.06
C ILE A 294 -18.38 18.77 40.61
N GLY A 295 -17.85 19.71 39.83
CA GLY A 295 -18.17 19.85 38.41
C GLY A 295 -17.65 18.67 37.57
N GLY A 296 -18.25 18.46 36.39
CA GLY A 296 -18.02 17.26 35.56
C GLY A 296 -16.55 16.97 35.23
N ARG A 297 -15.74 17.99 34.91
CA ARG A 297 -14.31 17.77 34.60
C ARG A 297 -13.49 17.28 35.80
N LEU A 298 -13.83 17.73 37.01
CA LEU A 298 -13.14 17.28 38.23
C LEU A 298 -13.64 15.89 38.62
N ALA A 299 -14.93 15.60 38.43
CA ALA A 299 -15.50 14.26 38.61
C ALA A 299 -14.82 13.21 37.71
N ASP A 300 -14.56 13.53 36.44
CA ASP A 300 -13.83 12.66 35.51
C ASP A 300 -12.38 12.40 35.93
N VAL A 301 -11.76 13.35 36.64
CA VAL A 301 -10.40 13.18 37.18
C VAL A 301 -10.45 12.36 38.46
N MET A 302 -11.44 12.60 39.32
CA MET A 302 -11.64 11.84 40.55
C MET A 302 -11.92 10.35 40.28
N SER A 303 -12.67 10.03 39.22
CA SER A 303 -12.90 8.63 38.83
C SER A 303 -11.61 7.92 38.40
N ARG A 304 -10.64 8.63 37.82
CA ARG A 304 -9.31 8.09 37.47
C ARG A 304 -8.37 7.96 38.66
N ILE A 305 -8.47 8.88 39.63
CA ILE A 305 -7.67 8.85 40.86
C ILE A 305 -8.18 7.76 41.82
N HIS A 306 -9.48 7.47 41.77
CA HIS A 306 -10.10 6.45 42.61
C HIS A 306 -9.57 5.05 42.28
N VAL A 307 -8.78 4.49 43.20
CA VAL A 307 -8.34 3.10 43.14
C VAL A 307 -9.43 2.21 43.74
N ALA A 308 -10.01 1.33 42.93
CA ALA A 308 -11.02 0.39 43.39
C ALA A 308 -10.41 -0.61 44.38
N THR A 309 -11.05 -0.78 45.53
CA THR A 309 -10.67 -1.79 46.53
C THR A 309 -11.64 -2.98 46.46
N PRO A 310 -11.15 -4.22 46.45
CA PRO A 310 -12.01 -5.40 46.40
C PRO A 310 -12.79 -5.54 47.72
N MET A 311 -14.11 -5.77 47.65
CA MET A 311 -15.02 -5.82 48.82
C MET A 311 -15.01 -7.17 49.59
N GLY A 312 -13.95 -7.97 49.42
CA GLY A 312 -13.81 -9.30 50.05
C GLY A 312 -14.21 -10.45 49.10
N GLY A 313 -13.32 -11.44 48.99
CA GLY A 313 -13.43 -12.62 48.14
C GLY A 313 -12.20 -13.54 48.32
N GLN A 314 -12.16 -14.68 47.62
CA GLN A 314 -10.97 -15.56 47.60
C GLN A 314 -9.73 -14.79 47.13
N THR A 315 -8.61 -14.99 47.80
CA THR A 315 -7.33 -14.37 47.46
C THR A 315 -6.68 -15.08 46.28
N LEU A 316 -6.74 -14.47 45.09
CA LEU A 316 -5.95 -14.92 43.95
C LEU A 316 -4.47 -14.64 44.24
N GLN A 317 -3.65 -15.70 44.33
CA GLN A 317 -2.22 -15.57 44.49
C GLN A 317 -1.56 -15.16 43.17
N THR A 318 -0.60 -14.24 43.22
CA THR A 318 0.22 -13.88 42.06
C THR A 318 1.30 -14.94 41.85
N PHE A 319 1.26 -15.67 40.73
CA PHE A 319 2.29 -16.64 40.39
C PHE A 319 3.40 -15.99 39.55
N ILE A 320 4.53 -15.69 40.18
CA ILE A 320 5.75 -15.24 39.52
C ILE A 320 6.75 -16.40 39.52
N PRO A 321 7.08 -17.00 38.35
CA PRO A 321 8.05 -18.09 38.27
C PRO A 321 9.41 -17.71 38.85
N GLU A 322 10.07 -18.67 39.52
CA GLU A 322 11.38 -18.46 40.13
C GLU A 322 12.46 -18.07 39.11
N GLY A 323 12.36 -18.60 37.88
CA GLY A 323 13.27 -18.23 36.78
C GLY A 323 13.27 -16.74 36.45
N VAL A 324 12.15 -16.02 36.65
CA VAL A 324 12.08 -14.57 36.43
C VAL A 324 12.63 -13.80 37.64
N LYS A 325 12.39 -14.30 38.86
CA LYS A 325 12.92 -13.68 40.09
C LYS A 325 14.45 -13.73 40.15
N ASN A 326 15.03 -14.84 39.68
CA ASN A 326 16.47 -15.06 39.67
C ASN A 326 17.18 -14.45 38.44
N LEU A 327 16.42 -13.90 37.48
CA LEU A 327 16.98 -13.33 36.27
C LEU A 327 17.71 -12.02 36.57
N LYS A 328 19.02 -11.95 36.25
CA LYS A 328 19.80 -10.72 36.35
C LYS A 328 19.22 -9.65 35.43
N LYS A 329 19.15 -8.40 35.91
CA LYS A 329 18.71 -7.25 35.11
C LYS A 329 19.63 -7.10 33.90
N TYR A 330 19.04 -6.98 32.72
CA TYR A 330 19.81 -6.76 31.49
C TYR A 330 20.47 -5.38 31.51
N ASP A 331 21.78 -5.36 31.35
CA ASP A 331 22.56 -4.15 31.11
C ASP A 331 23.27 -4.26 29.75
N LYS A 332 23.18 -3.20 28.96
CA LYS A 332 23.80 -3.15 27.63
C LYS A 332 25.32 -2.99 27.74
N THR A 333 25.82 -2.36 28.80
CA THR A 333 27.26 -2.07 28.93
C THR A 333 28.07 -3.22 29.50
N ASP A 334 27.43 -4.28 29.99
CA ASP A 334 28.10 -5.45 30.56
C ASP A 334 28.67 -6.38 29.45
N PRO A 335 29.97 -6.73 29.47
CA PRO A 335 30.57 -7.68 28.54
C PRO A 335 29.98 -9.10 28.60
N GLU A 336 29.55 -9.56 29.78
CA GLU A 336 28.99 -10.91 29.99
C GLU A 336 27.46 -10.94 29.84
N ARG A 337 26.87 -9.96 29.15
CA ARG A 337 25.42 -9.92 28.92
C ARG A 337 24.96 -11.11 28.07
N ARG A 338 23.73 -11.56 28.33
CA ARG A 338 23.05 -12.52 27.45
C ARG A 338 22.96 -11.92 26.05
N ARG A 339 23.48 -12.63 25.05
CA ARG A 339 23.35 -12.25 23.64
C ARG A 339 21.87 -12.20 23.27
N LEU A 340 21.42 -11.05 22.78
CA LEU A 340 20.06 -10.89 22.26
C LEU A 340 20.05 -11.29 20.78
N ALA A 341 18.89 -11.72 20.27
CA ALA A 341 18.74 -12.03 18.85
C ALA A 341 19.11 -10.85 17.92
N ARG A 342 18.96 -9.61 18.40
CA ARG A 342 19.40 -8.40 17.70
C ARG A 342 20.92 -8.32 17.53
N ASP A 343 21.70 -8.74 18.53
CA ASP A 343 23.16 -8.76 18.42
C ASP A 343 23.59 -9.81 17.39
N VAL A 344 22.91 -10.96 17.37
CA VAL A 344 23.12 -12.04 16.39
C VAL A 344 22.76 -11.58 14.97
N GLU A 345 21.65 -10.85 14.82
CA GLU A 345 21.24 -10.24 13.54
C GLU A 345 22.29 -9.24 13.03
N GLU A 346 22.82 -8.38 13.91
CA GLU A 346 23.87 -7.42 13.55
C GLU A 346 25.18 -8.12 13.14
N GLU A 347 25.56 -9.22 13.79
CA GLU A 347 26.72 -10.05 13.41
C GLU A 347 26.53 -10.75 12.04
N GLN A 348 25.31 -11.18 11.72
CA GLN A 348 25.00 -12.00 10.54
C GLN A 348 24.55 -11.20 9.30
N GLY A 349 24.92 -9.92 9.24
CA GLY A 349 24.69 -9.07 8.06
C GLY A 349 23.55 -8.05 8.20
N GLY A 350 22.96 -7.96 9.39
CA GLY A 350 21.98 -6.92 9.75
C GLY A 350 20.57 -7.15 9.21
N ALA A 351 19.72 -6.17 9.50
CA ALA A 351 18.31 -6.20 9.16
C ALA A 351 18.10 -6.28 7.64
N GLY A 352 17.47 -7.37 7.18
CA GLY A 352 17.11 -7.63 5.79
C GLY A 352 17.95 -8.67 5.06
N VAL A 353 19.11 -9.06 5.61
CA VAL A 353 19.93 -10.18 5.10
C VAL A 353 19.81 -11.40 6.01
N PHE A 354 19.82 -11.17 7.33
CA PHE A 354 19.66 -12.24 8.30
C PHE A 354 18.26 -12.86 8.21
N ASN A 355 18.21 -14.18 8.05
CA ASN A 355 16.97 -14.94 8.09
C ASN A 355 16.84 -15.63 9.46
N VAL A 356 15.79 -15.26 10.20
CA VAL A 356 15.54 -15.80 11.52
C VAL A 356 15.08 -17.24 11.40
N ASP A 357 15.83 -18.16 11.99
CA ASP A 357 15.42 -19.57 12.08
C ASP A 357 14.34 -19.72 13.17
N LEU A 358 13.08 -19.87 12.74
CA LEU A 358 11.94 -20.06 13.64
C LEU A 358 11.97 -21.41 14.36
N ARG A 359 12.67 -22.40 13.79
CA ARG A 359 12.73 -23.75 14.35
C ARG A 359 13.76 -23.85 15.47
N ALA A 360 14.74 -22.96 15.53
CA ALA A 360 15.87 -22.98 16.47
C ALA A 360 15.48 -22.99 17.97
N ASP A 361 14.28 -22.55 18.34
CA ASP A 361 13.84 -22.49 19.74
C ASP A 361 12.82 -23.59 20.13
N TYR A 362 12.49 -24.51 19.22
CA TYR A 362 11.54 -25.59 19.53
C TYR A 362 12.11 -26.57 20.55
N ILE A 363 11.27 -26.97 21.50
CA ILE A 363 11.54 -27.99 22.50
C ILE A 363 10.78 -29.25 22.08
N LEU A 364 11.50 -30.20 21.48
CA LEU A 364 10.98 -31.49 21.04
C LEU A 364 11.57 -32.61 21.90
N ALA A 365 10.92 -33.78 21.91
CA ALA A 365 11.42 -34.95 22.63
C ALA A 365 12.84 -35.34 22.17
N ASN A 366 13.08 -35.29 20.87
CA ASN A 366 14.40 -35.47 20.26
C ASN A 366 14.84 -34.17 19.57
N PRO A 367 16.05 -33.65 19.85
CA PRO A 367 16.54 -32.41 19.25
C PRO A 367 16.92 -32.56 17.76
N GLU A 368 17.13 -33.79 17.29
CA GLU A 368 17.53 -34.07 15.90
C GLU A 368 16.40 -33.75 14.91
N TRP A 369 15.14 -34.01 15.28
CA TRP A 369 13.97 -33.82 14.42
C TRP A 369 13.52 -32.36 14.27
N LYS A 370 14.25 -31.42 14.87
CA LYS A 370 13.93 -29.99 14.88
C LYS A 370 13.87 -29.37 13.48
N TYR A 371 14.64 -29.94 12.56
CA TYR A 371 14.74 -29.48 11.17
C TYR A 371 13.97 -30.33 10.17
N ASP A 372 13.22 -31.34 10.63
CA ASP A 372 12.45 -32.22 9.75
C ASP A 372 11.30 -31.48 9.08
N LYS A 373 11.00 -31.81 7.82
CA LYS A 373 9.90 -31.19 7.07
C LYS A 373 8.63 -31.99 7.30
N ILE A 374 7.62 -31.36 7.89
CA ILE A 374 6.30 -31.97 8.12
C ILE A 374 5.54 -31.90 6.78
N PRO A 375 5.11 -33.04 6.21
CA PRO A 375 4.23 -33.03 5.05
C PRO A 375 2.88 -32.41 5.41
N GLU A 376 2.45 -31.38 4.68
CA GLU A 376 1.17 -30.70 4.94
C GLU A 376 0.02 -31.32 4.16
N ILE A 377 0.27 -31.79 2.94
CA ILE A 377 -0.75 -32.28 2.00
C ILE A 377 -0.31 -33.64 1.43
N PHE A 378 -1.25 -34.58 1.42
CA PHE A 378 -1.10 -35.89 0.79
C PHE A 378 -2.39 -36.23 0.00
N ASP A 379 -2.26 -36.51 -1.30
CA ASP A 379 -3.37 -36.88 -2.21
C ASP A 379 -4.63 -36.01 -2.09
N GLY A 380 -4.43 -34.69 -1.99
CA GLY A 380 -5.53 -33.72 -1.91
C GLY A 380 -6.19 -33.59 -0.53
N LYS A 381 -5.70 -34.31 0.48
CA LYS A 381 -6.10 -34.20 1.89
C LYS A 381 -4.99 -33.55 2.71
N ASN A 382 -5.35 -32.85 3.79
CA ASN A 382 -4.35 -32.29 4.70
C ASN A 382 -3.92 -33.37 5.70
N VAL A 383 -2.62 -33.47 5.95
CA VAL A 383 -2.08 -34.44 6.91
C VAL A 383 -2.45 -34.06 8.35
N ALA A 384 -2.53 -32.77 8.65
CA ALA A 384 -2.88 -32.26 9.99
C ALA A 384 -4.25 -32.75 10.49
N ASP A 385 -5.18 -33.01 9.59
CA ASP A 385 -6.54 -33.49 9.92
C ASP A 385 -6.52 -34.95 10.43
N PHE A 386 -5.43 -35.69 10.16
CA PHE A 386 -5.24 -37.08 10.55
C PHE A 386 -4.17 -37.25 11.65
N ILE A 387 -3.70 -36.18 12.30
CA ILE A 387 -2.75 -36.30 13.41
C ILE A 387 -3.54 -36.59 14.70
N ASP A 388 -3.46 -37.83 15.17
CA ASP A 388 -4.06 -38.29 16.42
C ASP A 388 -3.07 -39.23 17.13
N PRO A 389 -2.82 -39.09 18.45
CA PRO A 389 -1.99 -40.04 19.20
C PRO A 389 -2.45 -41.50 19.06
N ASP A 390 -3.75 -41.75 18.84
CA ASP A 390 -4.34 -43.10 18.83
C ASP A 390 -4.76 -43.56 17.40
N ILE A 391 -4.14 -43.03 16.34
CA ILE A 391 -4.55 -43.32 14.95
C ILE A 391 -4.43 -44.80 14.56
N GLU A 392 -3.39 -45.49 15.02
CA GLU A 392 -3.16 -46.91 14.69
C GLU A 392 -4.29 -47.81 15.22
N ALA A 393 -4.81 -47.51 16.41
CA ALA A 393 -5.93 -48.24 16.98
C ALA A 393 -7.23 -48.03 16.19
N LYS A 394 -7.46 -46.81 15.67
CA LYS A 394 -8.62 -46.51 14.84
C LYS A 394 -8.53 -47.17 13.46
N LEU A 395 -7.32 -47.25 12.89
CA LEU A 395 -7.08 -47.92 11.62
C LEU A 395 -7.35 -49.43 11.75
N ALA A 396 -6.82 -50.06 12.80
CA ALA A 396 -7.06 -51.49 13.06
C ALA A 396 -8.55 -51.83 13.19
N ALA A 397 -9.33 -50.99 13.89
CA ALA A 397 -10.77 -51.20 13.98
C ALA A 397 -11.50 -51.06 12.62
N LEU A 398 -11.02 -50.19 11.74
CA LEU A 398 -11.59 -50.00 10.40
C LEU A 398 -11.23 -51.17 9.48
N GLU A 399 -9.99 -51.67 9.56
CA GLU A 399 -9.56 -52.87 8.84
C GLU A 399 -10.36 -54.11 9.28
N GLU A 400 -10.63 -54.28 10.57
CA GLU A 400 -11.52 -55.35 11.07
C GLU A 400 -12.96 -55.21 10.54
N GLU A 401 -13.47 -53.99 10.40
CA GLU A 401 -14.78 -53.74 9.78
C GLU A 401 -14.78 -54.07 8.28
N GLU A 402 -13.73 -53.69 7.53
CA GLU A 402 -13.59 -54.02 6.11
C GLU A 402 -13.44 -55.52 5.87
N GLU A 403 -12.61 -56.22 6.64
CA GLU A 403 -12.48 -57.69 6.56
C GLU A 403 -13.82 -58.39 6.81
N LYS A 404 -14.64 -57.85 7.72
CA LYS A 404 -15.98 -58.38 7.97
C LYS A 404 -16.92 -58.15 6.78
N LEU A 405 -16.86 -56.98 6.14
CA LEU A 405 -17.67 -56.65 4.96
C LEU A 405 -17.25 -57.47 3.73
N GLU A 406 -15.96 -57.74 3.56
CA GLU A 406 -15.44 -58.65 2.53
C GLU A 406 -15.90 -60.09 2.79
N ALA A 407 -15.83 -60.56 4.03
CA ALA A 407 -16.32 -61.89 4.40
C ALA A 407 -17.85 -62.06 4.20
N GLU A 408 -18.62 -60.97 4.31
CA GLU A 408 -20.05 -60.93 3.99
C GLU A 408 -20.34 -60.87 2.48
N GLY A 409 -19.31 -60.75 1.62
CA GLY A 409 -19.43 -60.78 0.16
C GLY A 409 -19.96 -59.48 -0.46
N TYR A 410 -19.88 -58.35 0.27
CA TYR A 410 -20.45 -57.07 -0.18
C TYR A 410 -19.82 -56.53 -1.48
N TYR A 411 -18.57 -56.92 -1.77
CA TYR A 411 -17.80 -56.47 -2.93
C TYR A 411 -17.75 -57.50 -4.09
N ASP A 412 -18.40 -58.66 -3.96
CA ASP A 412 -18.49 -59.61 -5.08
C ASP A 412 -19.49 -59.07 -6.12
N SER A 413 -18.94 -58.63 -7.26
CA SER A 413 -19.68 -58.08 -8.40
C SER A 413 -19.80 -59.06 -9.57
N ASP A 414 -19.74 -60.35 -9.28
CA ASP A 414 -19.93 -61.41 -10.27
C ASP A 414 -21.42 -61.72 -10.42
N GLU A 415 -22.11 -60.98 -11.29
CA GLU A 415 -23.40 -61.40 -11.86
C GLU A 415 -23.13 -62.41 -12.99
N GLU A 416 -23.22 -63.71 -12.69
CA GLU A 416 -23.28 -64.76 -13.72
C GLU A 416 -24.64 -64.72 -14.43
N ILE A 417 -24.65 -64.43 -15.74
CA ILE A 417 -25.84 -64.51 -16.59
C ILE A 417 -26.04 -65.98 -16.99
N ASP A 418 -26.98 -66.66 -16.34
CA ASP A 418 -27.05 -68.14 -16.31
C ASP A 418 -28.10 -68.78 -17.24
N ASP A 419 -28.72 -68.00 -18.15
CA ASP A 419 -29.73 -68.55 -19.07
C ASP A 419 -29.21 -68.61 -20.52
N GLU A 420 -28.96 -69.83 -21.03
CA GLU A 420 -28.63 -70.12 -22.44
C GLU A 420 -29.64 -69.46 -23.41
N GLU A 421 -30.91 -69.32 -22.97
CA GLU A 421 -31.95 -68.62 -23.71
C GLU A 421 -31.68 -67.11 -23.83
N GLU A 422 -31.21 -66.43 -22.78
CA GLU A 422 -30.89 -64.99 -22.85
C GLU A 422 -29.69 -64.70 -23.75
N ALA A 423 -28.66 -65.55 -23.69
CA ALA A 423 -27.50 -65.44 -24.58
C ALA A 423 -27.90 -65.61 -26.06
N THR A 424 -28.80 -66.56 -26.36
CA THR A 424 -29.30 -66.74 -27.74
C THR A 424 -30.18 -65.57 -28.20
N VAL A 425 -31.01 -65.01 -27.32
CA VAL A 425 -31.82 -63.82 -27.63
C VAL A 425 -30.95 -62.59 -27.89
N LEU A 426 -29.88 -62.39 -27.10
CA LEU A 426 -28.92 -61.31 -27.32
C LEU A 426 -28.17 -61.48 -28.64
N ALA A 427 -27.68 -62.68 -28.94
CA ALA A 427 -27.02 -62.98 -30.21
C ALA A 427 -27.95 -62.79 -31.42
N GLN A 428 -29.21 -63.21 -31.31
CA GLN A 428 -30.23 -62.95 -32.34
C GLN A 428 -30.54 -61.45 -32.47
N ALA A 429 -30.62 -60.72 -31.36
CA ALA A 429 -30.86 -59.28 -31.36
C ALA A 429 -29.70 -58.52 -32.02
N GLU A 430 -28.45 -58.94 -31.80
CA GLU A 430 -27.28 -58.39 -32.50
C GLU A 430 -27.34 -58.63 -34.00
N LEU A 431 -27.61 -59.88 -34.44
CA LEU A 431 -27.78 -60.20 -35.86
C LEU A 431 -28.88 -59.38 -36.53
N ILE A 432 -30.00 -59.15 -35.83
CA ILE A 432 -31.09 -58.29 -36.32
C ILE A 432 -30.61 -56.83 -36.43
N ARG A 433 -29.91 -56.31 -35.43
CA ARG A 433 -29.37 -54.92 -35.45
C ARG A 433 -28.37 -54.74 -36.58
N GLU A 434 -27.48 -55.70 -36.80
CA GLU A 434 -26.52 -55.70 -37.90
C GLU A 434 -27.23 -55.70 -39.25
N LYS A 435 -28.21 -56.60 -39.46
CA LYS A 435 -28.97 -56.68 -40.72
C LYS A 435 -29.79 -55.41 -40.96
N GLN A 436 -30.40 -54.83 -39.93
CA GLN A 436 -31.05 -53.51 -40.02
C GLN A 436 -30.06 -52.38 -40.32
N GLY A 437 -28.84 -52.45 -39.79
CA GLY A 437 -27.74 -51.54 -40.10
C GLY A 437 -27.32 -51.63 -41.57
N GLN A 438 -27.14 -52.85 -42.09
CA GLN A 438 -26.82 -53.11 -43.49
C GLN A 438 -27.92 -52.59 -44.42
N ILE A 439 -29.20 -52.85 -44.12
CA ILE A 439 -30.35 -52.32 -44.89
C ILE A 439 -30.36 -50.79 -44.89
N ARG A 440 -30.09 -50.14 -43.74
CA ARG A 440 -29.99 -48.67 -43.66
C ARG A 440 -28.84 -48.13 -44.50
N ASN A 441 -27.68 -48.78 -44.46
CA ASN A 441 -26.51 -48.40 -45.26
C ASN A 441 -26.76 -48.58 -46.76
N GLU A 442 -27.34 -49.70 -47.17
CA GLU A 442 -27.72 -49.95 -48.56
C GLU A 442 -28.78 -48.93 -49.03
N ALA A 443 -29.78 -48.63 -48.21
CA ALA A 443 -30.79 -47.63 -48.51
C ALA A 443 -30.19 -46.22 -48.64
N ARG A 444 -29.21 -45.84 -47.81
CA ARG A 444 -28.47 -44.57 -47.93
C ARG A 444 -27.68 -44.51 -49.24
N MET A 445 -27.01 -45.59 -49.62
CA MET A 445 -26.26 -45.67 -50.89
C MET A 445 -27.18 -45.61 -52.11
N LYS A 446 -28.37 -46.22 -52.04
CA LYS A 446 -29.37 -46.25 -53.13
C LYS A 446 -30.16 -44.95 -53.26
N LYS A 447 -30.47 -44.27 -52.17
CA LYS A 447 -31.25 -43.02 -52.14
C LYS A 447 -30.35 -41.78 -52.23
N ARG A 448 -29.69 -41.57 -53.38
CA ARG A 448 -28.98 -40.30 -53.69
C ARG A 448 -29.92 -39.21 -54.22
N LEU A 449 -31.10 -39.08 -53.59
CA LEU A 449 -32.24 -38.27 -54.04
C LEU A 449 -31.93 -36.77 -54.19
N LYS A 450 -30.93 -36.25 -53.47
CA LYS A 450 -30.52 -34.85 -53.59
C LYS A 450 -29.82 -34.52 -54.91
N ASN A 451 -29.16 -35.49 -55.55
CA ASN A 451 -28.28 -35.23 -56.70
C ASN A 451 -28.75 -35.89 -58.01
N GLN A 452 -29.55 -36.97 -57.96
CA GLN A 452 -30.12 -37.62 -59.14
C GLN A 452 -31.48 -38.25 -58.82
N ALA A 453 -32.39 -38.24 -59.79
CA ALA A 453 -33.66 -38.96 -59.71
C ALA A 453 -33.44 -40.48 -59.89
N ILE A 454 -34.19 -41.30 -59.14
CA ILE A 454 -34.12 -42.77 -59.24
C ILE A 454 -34.74 -43.21 -60.56
N ILE A 455 -34.03 -44.03 -61.33
CA ILE A 455 -34.55 -44.60 -62.59
C ILE A 455 -35.73 -45.52 -62.25
N PRO A 456 -36.91 -45.32 -62.87
CA PRO A 456 -38.07 -46.17 -62.59
C PRO A 456 -37.79 -47.62 -62.96
N ARG A 457 -38.09 -48.54 -62.03
CA ARG A 457 -37.84 -49.99 -62.17
C ARG A 457 -38.38 -50.59 -63.48
N LYS A 458 -39.47 -50.05 -64.04
CA LYS A 458 -40.05 -50.48 -65.34
C LYS A 458 -39.08 -50.36 -66.52
N LYS A 459 -38.07 -49.48 -66.45
CA LYS A 459 -37.08 -49.25 -67.52
C LYS A 459 -35.76 -49.99 -67.31
N VAL A 460 -35.58 -50.69 -66.19
CA VAL A 460 -34.34 -51.39 -65.83
C VAL A 460 -34.57 -52.90 -65.95
N PRO A 461 -33.89 -53.61 -66.85
CA PRO A 461 -33.97 -55.06 -66.91
C PRO A 461 -33.27 -55.66 -65.67
N ILE A 462 -33.97 -56.54 -64.96
CA ILE A 462 -33.43 -57.29 -63.82
C ILE A 462 -33.02 -58.67 -64.31
N PRO A 463 -31.77 -59.12 -64.08
CA PRO A 463 -31.35 -60.46 -64.45
C PRO A 463 -32.05 -61.49 -63.56
N LEU A 464 -32.44 -62.63 -64.16
CA LEU A 464 -33.14 -63.72 -63.46
C LEU A 464 -32.38 -64.19 -62.22
N SER A 465 -31.05 -64.31 -62.29
CA SER A 465 -30.20 -64.78 -61.18
C SER A 465 -30.32 -63.91 -59.93
N LYS A 466 -30.36 -62.58 -60.08
CA LYS A 466 -30.50 -61.68 -58.92
C LYS A 466 -31.87 -61.76 -58.26
N MET A 467 -32.89 -62.15 -59.01
CA MET A 467 -34.23 -62.39 -58.46
C MET A 467 -34.28 -63.75 -57.76
N ASP A 468 -33.64 -64.75 -58.35
CA ASP A 468 -33.51 -66.11 -57.81
C ASP A 468 -32.78 -66.10 -56.46
N ASP A 469 -31.56 -65.54 -56.42
CA ASP A 469 -30.73 -65.44 -55.21
C ASP A 469 -31.45 -64.70 -54.06
N ALA A 470 -32.27 -63.70 -54.39
CA ALA A 470 -32.99 -62.91 -53.40
C ALA A 470 -34.21 -63.63 -52.83
N LEU A 471 -34.88 -64.48 -53.62
CA LEU A 471 -36.01 -65.29 -53.18
C LEU A 471 -35.53 -66.53 -52.41
N ASP A 472 -34.39 -67.09 -52.81
CA ASP A 472 -33.73 -68.19 -52.11
C ASP A 472 -33.25 -67.75 -50.71
N GLN A 473 -32.68 -66.55 -50.58
CA GLN A 473 -32.39 -65.93 -49.29
C GLN A 473 -33.62 -65.69 -48.39
N LEU A 474 -34.81 -65.63 -48.98
CA LEU A 474 -36.09 -65.51 -48.28
C LEU A 474 -36.78 -66.87 -48.06
N GLY A 475 -36.19 -67.97 -48.55
CA GLY A 475 -36.70 -69.33 -48.40
C GLY A 475 -37.90 -69.69 -49.28
N VAL A 476 -38.08 -69.02 -50.42
CA VAL A 476 -39.17 -69.31 -51.38
C VAL A 476 -38.65 -70.19 -52.52
N ASP A 477 -39.33 -71.29 -52.83
CA ASP A 477 -38.98 -72.17 -53.95
C ASP A 477 -39.21 -71.47 -55.32
N THR A 478 -38.16 -71.36 -56.12
CA THR A 478 -38.14 -70.60 -57.38
C THR A 478 -38.21 -71.47 -58.64
N THR A 479 -38.31 -72.80 -58.49
CA THR A 479 -38.27 -73.78 -59.60
C THR A 479 -39.31 -73.48 -60.70
N ASP A 480 -40.53 -73.12 -60.34
CA ASP A 480 -41.62 -72.75 -61.26
C ASP A 480 -41.40 -71.41 -61.99
N ILE A 481 -40.71 -70.46 -61.34
CA ILE A 481 -40.41 -69.14 -61.91
C ILE A 481 -39.27 -69.24 -62.92
N VAL A 482 -38.25 -70.02 -62.58
CA VAL A 482 -37.09 -70.29 -63.45
C VAL A 482 -37.51 -71.07 -64.70
N SER A 483 -38.41 -72.05 -64.56
CA SER A 483 -38.94 -72.81 -65.70
C SER A 483 -39.74 -71.91 -66.68
N ARG A 484 -40.58 -71.01 -66.15
CA ARG A 484 -41.33 -70.03 -66.93
C ARG A 484 -40.42 -69.05 -67.68
N ALA A 485 -39.38 -68.53 -67.03
CA ALA A 485 -38.44 -67.61 -67.67
C ALA A 485 -37.57 -68.28 -68.74
N ARG A 486 -37.12 -69.52 -68.50
CA ARG A 486 -36.37 -70.34 -69.47
C ARG A 486 -37.18 -70.66 -70.72
N SER A 487 -38.51 -70.73 -70.62
CA SER A 487 -39.40 -70.99 -71.76
C SER A 487 -39.54 -69.79 -72.73
N GLN A 488 -39.38 -68.55 -72.24
CA GLN A 488 -39.38 -67.33 -73.06
C GLN A 488 -38.04 -67.07 -73.79
N SER A 489 -36.97 -67.81 -73.44
CA SER A 489 -35.60 -67.60 -73.94
C SER A 489 -35.17 -68.49 -75.12
N ARG A 490 -36.11 -69.05 -75.90
CA ARG A 490 -35.81 -69.74 -77.19
C ARG A 490 -35.83 -68.77 -78.39
N PRO A 491 -35.06 -69.03 -79.46
CA PRO A 491 -34.10 -68.06 -80.00
C PRO A 491 -34.69 -67.11 -81.05
N ARG A 492 -34.47 -65.80 -80.86
CA ARG A 492 -34.34 -64.88 -82.01
C ARG A 492 -32.88 -64.95 -82.45
N GLY A 493 -32.59 -65.82 -83.42
CA GLY A 493 -31.35 -65.85 -84.21
C GLY A 493 -30.05 -65.93 -83.42
N ARG A 494 -29.45 -67.12 -83.38
CA ARG A 494 -27.98 -67.28 -83.32
C ARG A 494 -27.40 -66.30 -84.34
N SER A 495 -26.65 -65.29 -83.88
CA SER A 495 -25.91 -64.42 -84.80
C SER A 495 -24.93 -65.33 -85.55
N LEU A 496 -25.24 -65.63 -86.81
CA LEU A 496 -24.26 -66.11 -87.77
C LEU A 496 -23.12 -65.09 -87.74
N GLY A 497 -21.96 -65.53 -87.26
CA GLY A 497 -20.77 -64.71 -87.20
C GLY A 497 -20.46 -64.19 -88.59
N ARG A 498 -20.66 -62.88 -88.80
CA ARG A 498 -20.01 -62.16 -89.88
C ARG A 498 -18.67 -61.68 -89.34
N SER A 499 -17.65 -62.42 -89.72
CA SER A 499 -16.22 -62.20 -89.49
C SER A 499 -15.79 -60.74 -89.61
N ARG A 500 -15.20 -60.20 -88.53
CA ARG A 500 -14.19 -59.14 -88.58
C ARG A 500 -13.13 -59.32 -87.47
N ALA A 501 -12.74 -60.57 -87.26
CA ALA A 501 -11.56 -60.96 -86.48
C ALA A 501 -10.98 -62.21 -87.14
N GLY A 502 -10.51 -62.05 -88.38
CA GLY A 502 -9.66 -63.01 -89.03
C GLY A 502 -8.24 -62.49 -88.93
N THR A 503 -7.49 -63.08 -88.01
CA THR A 503 -6.03 -63.33 -88.05
C THR A 503 -5.69 -64.04 -86.74
N GLU A 504 -4.91 -65.12 -86.87
CA GLU A 504 -4.27 -65.94 -85.81
C GLU A 504 -5.04 -67.20 -85.39
N ASP A 505 -4.81 -68.21 -86.23
CA ASP A 505 -4.47 -69.62 -85.93
C ASP A 505 -5.43 -70.51 -85.14
N ALA A 506 -5.70 -71.69 -85.70
CA ALA A 506 -6.77 -72.61 -85.30
C ALA A 506 -6.30 -73.84 -84.50
N ASP A 507 -5.11 -73.77 -83.88
CA ASP A 507 -4.50 -74.89 -83.14
C ASP A 507 -4.04 -74.54 -81.70
N ALA A 508 -4.75 -73.66 -80.98
CA ALA A 508 -4.46 -73.38 -79.57
C ALA A 508 -5.49 -74.04 -78.64
N MET A 509 -5.17 -75.25 -78.17
CA MET A 509 -5.82 -75.90 -77.02
C MET A 509 -5.38 -75.22 -75.72
N ASP A 510 -6.32 -75.03 -74.78
CA ASP A 510 -6.17 -74.38 -73.47
C ASP A 510 -5.00 -74.91 -72.63
N LEU A 511 -4.18 -73.99 -72.11
CA LEU A 511 -3.31 -74.21 -70.95
C LEU A 511 -3.43 -73.01 -69.98
N ASP A 512 -3.62 -73.33 -68.70
CA ASP A 512 -3.91 -72.40 -67.62
C ASP A 512 -2.87 -71.26 -67.48
N ALA A 513 -3.29 -70.04 -67.82
CA ALA A 513 -2.50 -68.83 -67.65
C ALA A 513 -2.59 -68.31 -66.21
N THR A 514 -1.43 -68.11 -65.57
CA THR A 514 -1.29 -67.54 -64.22
C THR A 514 -1.97 -66.15 -64.10
N PRO A 515 -2.33 -65.66 -62.88
CA PRO A 515 -3.00 -64.35 -62.70
C PRO A 515 -2.27 -63.17 -63.36
N ARG A 516 -0.95 -63.30 -63.54
CA ARG A 516 -0.07 -62.30 -64.19
C ARG A 516 -0.25 -62.24 -65.71
N GLU A 517 -0.67 -63.33 -66.35
CA GLU A 517 -1.02 -63.38 -67.78
C GLU A 517 -2.46 -62.94 -68.06
N ARG A 518 -3.40 -63.16 -67.12
CA ARG A 518 -4.75 -62.56 -67.21
C ARG A 518 -4.69 -61.02 -67.22
N LEU A 519 -3.80 -60.41 -66.46
CA LEU A 519 -3.55 -58.96 -66.50
C LEU A 519 -2.95 -58.49 -67.84
N ARG A 520 -2.09 -59.31 -68.48
CA ARG A 520 -1.62 -59.02 -69.86
C ARG A 520 -2.74 -59.16 -70.91
N SER A 521 -3.67 -60.10 -70.75
CA SER A 521 -4.84 -60.22 -71.64
C SER A 521 -5.86 -59.09 -71.49
N GLN A 522 -5.90 -58.39 -70.34
CA GLN A 522 -6.67 -57.15 -70.19
C GLN A 522 -5.96 -55.90 -70.75
N SER A 523 -4.66 -56.01 -71.06
CA SER A 523 -3.86 -54.90 -71.61
C SER A 523 -3.87 -54.80 -73.14
N ARG A 524 -4.45 -55.78 -73.86
CA ARG A 524 -4.78 -55.63 -75.29
C ARG A 524 -6.16 -55.00 -75.43
N ALA A 525 -6.18 -53.67 -75.40
CA ALA A 525 -7.36 -52.87 -75.68
C ALA A 525 -7.93 -53.22 -77.06
N ARG A 526 -9.17 -53.74 -77.08
CA ARG A 526 -10.06 -53.57 -78.24
C ARG A 526 -10.13 -52.07 -78.53
N SER A 527 -9.95 -51.75 -79.80
CA SER A 527 -10.09 -50.42 -80.42
C SER A 527 -11.40 -49.73 -80.05
N ARG A 528 -11.42 -49.09 -78.88
CA ARG A 528 -11.90 -47.71 -78.78
C ARG A 528 -10.81 -46.86 -79.41
N SER A 529 -11.15 -46.14 -80.47
CA SER A 529 -10.32 -45.06 -80.99
C SER A 529 -10.03 -44.09 -79.83
N GLN A 530 -8.78 -44.15 -79.36
CA GLN A 530 -8.22 -43.59 -78.13
C GLN A 530 -8.72 -44.24 -76.83
N ALA A 531 -7.88 -45.11 -76.26
CA ALA A 531 -7.84 -45.27 -74.81
C ALA A 531 -7.71 -43.88 -74.18
N ALA A 532 -8.43 -43.59 -73.10
CA ALA A 532 -8.28 -42.33 -72.40
C ALA A 532 -6.86 -42.27 -71.84
N VAL A 533 -5.93 -41.71 -72.62
CA VAL A 533 -4.56 -41.47 -72.20
C VAL A 533 -4.63 -40.56 -70.99
N ASN A 534 -4.21 -41.09 -69.84
CA ASN A 534 -4.06 -40.27 -68.66
C ASN A 534 -2.89 -39.31 -68.94
N ARG A 535 -3.23 -38.07 -69.31
CA ARG A 535 -2.24 -37.03 -69.68
C ARG A 535 -1.15 -36.83 -68.64
N ARG A 536 -1.37 -37.24 -67.38
CA ARG A 536 -0.39 -37.17 -66.30
C ARG A 536 0.67 -38.27 -66.36
N GLU A 537 0.37 -39.42 -66.95
CA GLU A 537 1.21 -40.62 -66.94
C GLU A 537 1.82 -40.95 -68.30
N ASP A 538 1.24 -40.42 -69.38
CA ASP A 538 1.64 -40.69 -70.77
C ASP A 538 3.08 -40.24 -71.11
N GLY A 539 3.60 -39.22 -70.40
CA GLY A 539 4.95 -38.69 -70.62
C GLY A 539 6.03 -39.21 -69.66
N VAL A 540 5.69 -40.09 -68.72
CA VAL A 540 6.64 -40.62 -67.72
C VAL A 540 6.52 -42.14 -67.69
N GLU A 541 7.52 -42.82 -68.25
CA GLU A 541 7.47 -44.27 -68.47
C GLU A 541 7.78 -45.07 -67.20
N ASP A 542 8.66 -44.58 -66.33
CA ASP A 542 9.14 -45.29 -65.14
C ASP A 542 8.36 -44.95 -63.85
N GLU A 543 8.06 -45.95 -63.03
CA GLU A 543 7.26 -45.81 -61.79
C GLU A 543 7.94 -44.95 -60.73
N GLY A 544 9.27 -45.02 -60.61
CA GLY A 544 10.05 -44.15 -59.72
C GLY A 544 9.95 -42.68 -60.13
N SER A 545 9.99 -42.43 -61.43
CA SER A 545 9.84 -41.09 -62.00
C SER A 545 8.42 -40.53 -61.84
N ARG A 546 7.39 -41.39 -61.92
CA ARG A 546 5.98 -41.02 -61.65
C ARG A 546 5.76 -40.58 -60.21
N THR A 547 6.25 -41.37 -59.25
CA THR A 547 6.12 -41.02 -57.81
C THR A 547 6.87 -39.74 -57.47
N LYS A 548 8.03 -39.49 -58.11
CA LYS A 548 8.78 -38.24 -57.99
C LYS A 548 8.01 -37.05 -58.58
N ALA A 549 7.39 -37.19 -59.75
CA ALA A 549 6.56 -36.15 -60.36
C ALA A 549 5.33 -35.79 -59.49
N GLU A 550 4.66 -36.79 -58.92
CA GLU A 550 3.54 -36.57 -58.00
C GLU A 550 3.99 -35.85 -56.72
N ARG A 551 5.16 -36.23 -56.18
CA ARG A 551 5.75 -35.56 -55.01
C ARG A 551 6.08 -34.10 -55.32
N MET A 552 6.66 -33.80 -56.49
CA MET A 552 6.93 -32.43 -56.93
C MET A 552 5.65 -31.61 -57.12
N ALA A 553 4.59 -32.21 -57.67
CA ALA A 553 3.29 -31.56 -57.79
C ALA A 553 2.69 -31.19 -56.42
N LYS A 554 2.73 -32.10 -55.44
CA LYS A 554 2.32 -31.83 -54.06
C LYS A 554 3.17 -30.74 -53.40
N LEU A 555 4.47 -30.70 -53.70
CA LEU A 555 5.38 -29.67 -53.18
C LEU A 555 5.08 -28.29 -53.79
N GLY A 556 4.77 -28.23 -55.09
CA GLY A 556 4.33 -27.00 -55.78
C GLY A 556 3.01 -26.44 -55.23
N GLN A 557 2.09 -27.30 -54.80
CA GLN A 557 0.81 -26.90 -54.20
C GLN A 557 0.94 -26.28 -52.80
N LYS A 558 2.05 -26.50 -52.07
CA LYS A 558 2.23 -25.97 -50.70
C LYS A 558 2.05 -24.45 -50.61
N LYS A 559 2.51 -23.69 -51.60
CA LYS A 559 2.37 -22.22 -51.60
C LYS A 559 0.91 -21.77 -51.67
N MET A 560 0.10 -22.46 -52.47
CA MET A 560 -1.34 -22.17 -52.61
C MET A 560 -2.11 -22.59 -51.36
N ASN A 561 -1.79 -23.78 -50.82
CA ASN A 561 -2.41 -24.29 -49.59
C ASN A 561 -2.08 -23.40 -48.39
N ARG A 562 -0.86 -22.86 -48.30
CA ARG A 562 -0.49 -21.87 -47.27
C ARG A 562 -1.34 -20.61 -47.33
N MET A 563 -1.77 -20.20 -48.52
CA MET A 563 -2.66 -19.06 -48.73
C MET A 563 -4.16 -19.45 -48.73
N ALA A 564 -4.48 -20.69 -48.30
CA ALA A 564 -5.83 -21.26 -48.23
C ALA A 564 -6.65 -21.13 -49.53
N ARG A 565 -6.00 -21.23 -50.69
CA ARG A 565 -6.68 -21.20 -51.99
C ARG A 565 -7.47 -22.49 -52.22
N GLN A 566 -8.64 -22.37 -52.84
CA GLN A 566 -9.50 -23.55 -53.12
C GLN A 566 -8.91 -24.47 -54.21
N GLY A 567 -7.98 -23.97 -55.02
CA GLY A 567 -7.25 -24.73 -56.03
C GLY A 567 -6.39 -23.82 -56.90
N GLU A 568 -5.75 -24.38 -57.93
CA GLU A 568 -4.92 -23.61 -58.87
C GLU A 568 -5.71 -22.56 -59.68
N ALA A 569 -7.02 -22.77 -59.83
CA ALA A 569 -7.91 -21.86 -60.53
C ALA A 569 -8.34 -20.66 -59.66
N ASP A 570 -8.22 -20.74 -58.33
CA ASP A 570 -8.61 -19.67 -57.42
C ASP A 570 -7.50 -18.61 -57.33
N ARG A 571 -7.61 -17.65 -58.24
CA ARG A 571 -6.75 -16.46 -58.34
C ARG A 571 -7.46 -15.19 -57.90
N HIS A 572 -8.47 -15.29 -57.03
CA HIS A 572 -9.21 -14.12 -56.57
C HIS A 572 -8.28 -13.15 -55.82
N THR A 573 -8.19 -11.92 -56.30
CA THR A 573 -7.42 -10.85 -55.67
C THR A 573 -8.35 -9.91 -54.91
N THR A 574 -8.12 -9.76 -53.61
CA THR A 574 -8.85 -8.79 -52.80
C THR A 574 -8.25 -7.40 -53.01
N ALA A 575 -9.10 -6.38 -53.15
CA ALA A 575 -8.64 -5.00 -53.14
C ALA A 575 -7.96 -4.70 -51.80
N SER A 576 -6.78 -4.07 -51.83
CA SER A 576 -6.02 -3.69 -50.62
C SER A 576 -6.80 -2.72 -49.73
N LEU A 577 -7.52 -1.78 -50.36
CA LEU A 577 -8.38 -0.82 -49.70
C LEU A 577 -9.66 -0.67 -50.52
N GLN A 578 -10.81 -0.92 -49.88
CA GLN A 578 -12.10 -0.76 -50.52
C GLN A 578 -12.50 0.72 -50.48
N ARG A 579 -12.55 1.36 -51.65
CA ARG A 579 -12.83 2.80 -51.78
C ARG A 579 -14.08 3.24 -51.01
N HIS A 580 -15.10 2.40 -50.92
CA HIS A 580 -16.35 2.76 -50.26
C HIS A 580 -16.28 2.88 -48.74
N LEU A 581 -15.28 2.27 -48.12
CA LEU A 581 -15.02 2.35 -46.69
C LEU A 581 -14.16 3.57 -46.33
N LEU A 582 -13.26 3.97 -47.24
CA LEU A 582 -12.19 4.93 -46.93
C LEU A 582 -12.36 6.27 -47.62
N ALA A 583 -13.13 6.35 -48.70
CA ALA A 583 -13.36 7.58 -49.43
C ALA A 583 -14.74 8.16 -49.14
N GLY A 584 -14.75 9.42 -48.72
CA GLY A 584 -15.95 10.20 -48.39
C GLY A 584 -16.10 10.45 -46.89
N LYS A 585 -16.78 11.53 -46.54
CA LYS A 585 -17.21 11.83 -45.16
C LYS A 585 -18.73 11.75 -45.12
N ARG A 586 -19.29 11.21 -44.03
CA ARG A 586 -20.75 11.17 -43.83
C ARG A 586 -21.24 12.58 -43.53
N GLY A 587 -22.00 13.17 -44.46
CA GLY A 587 -22.71 14.42 -44.26
C GLY A 587 -24.07 14.20 -43.57
N MET A 588 -24.79 15.29 -43.30
CA MET A 588 -26.19 15.19 -42.85
C MET A 588 -27.08 14.85 -44.05
N GLY A 589 -27.80 13.72 -43.98
CA GLY A 589 -28.66 13.21 -45.05
C GLY A 589 -28.66 11.67 -45.11
N SER A 590 -28.96 11.11 -46.29
CA SER A 590 -28.96 9.66 -46.51
C SER A 590 -27.55 9.08 -46.41
N THR A 591 -27.36 8.09 -45.54
CA THR A 591 -26.09 7.35 -45.39
C THR A 591 -25.98 6.21 -46.41
N ARG A 592 -24.72 5.85 -46.75
CA ARG A 592 -24.39 4.81 -47.72
C ARG A 592 -24.59 3.38 -47.19
N SER A 593 -24.46 3.19 -45.88
CA SER A 593 -24.73 1.93 -45.19
C SER A 593 -25.87 2.15 -44.21
N ARG A 594 -26.79 1.18 -44.11
CA ARG A 594 -27.83 1.18 -43.07
C ARG A 594 -27.24 1.10 -41.67
#